data_AF-A0A9W6T4Y7-F1
#
_entry.id   AF-A0A9W6T4Y7-F1
#
_cell.length_a   1.000
_cell.length_b   1.000
_cell.length_c   1.000
_cell.angle_alpha   90.00
_cell.angle_beta   90.00
_cell.angle_gamma   90.00
#
_symmetry.space_group_name_H-M   'P 1'
#
loop_
_entity.id
_entity.type
_entity.pdbx_description
1 polymer ?
#
loop_
_entity_poly.entity_id
_entity_poly.type
_entity_poly.pdbx_seq_one_letter_code
_entity_poly.pdbx_strand_id
1 'polypeptide(L)'
;MFDEDEFLSNYGIRSLSKFHEKNPFTMNVNGENFEVGYLPGESNSGLFGGNSNWRGPIWLPVNFLLIESLQKFYLYYGPEVKIEVPARSGNFINLAQAANEIQHRLIHLFLPDDEGKRACNGEDDVLNNNEAFKDLVPFYEYFHGDTGRGLGASHQCGWTALVAKWIHDVGVSCRPPSTPTSSLKRRNSYFNFDDEAVRKNYIPISSPFKNFIRRKSGKSLLNLTTAALDLSVEEQQTVLKEIPGLSRRNSVKTVGSDSSSVEQSEDFLRQVQSAMSKFKIKGDDEVSSDELEAKD
;
A
#
# COMPACT_ATOMS: atom_id res chain seq x y z
N MET A 1 -2.63 -10.42 12.30
CA MET A 1 -2.65 -9.67 11.02
C MET A 1 -2.86 -10.57 9.81
N PHE A 2 -2.03 -11.59 9.57
CA PHE A 2 -2.17 -12.48 8.40
C PHE A 2 -3.16 -13.64 8.59
N ASP A 3 -4.07 -13.54 9.58
CA ASP A 3 -5.09 -14.55 9.83
C ASP A 3 -6.39 -14.17 9.10
N GLU A 4 -6.93 -15.11 8.32
CA GLU A 4 -8.13 -14.90 7.49
C GLU A 4 -9.41 -14.76 8.31
N ASP A 5 -9.45 -15.39 9.49
CA ASP A 5 -10.53 -15.26 10.48
C ASP A 5 -10.43 -13.95 11.27
N GLU A 6 -9.37 -13.15 11.03
CA GLU A 6 -9.16 -11.85 11.67
C GLU A 6 -9.02 -10.74 10.63
N PHE A 7 -7.79 -10.28 10.36
CA PHE A 7 -7.49 -9.08 9.62
C PHE A 7 -7.26 -9.34 8.12
N LEU A 8 -6.85 -10.54 7.72
CA LEU A 8 -6.51 -10.85 6.33
C LEU A 8 -7.77 -11.14 5.52
N SER A 9 -8.13 -10.24 4.61
CA SER A 9 -9.18 -10.45 3.62
C SER A 9 -8.57 -10.92 2.30
N ASN A 10 -9.39 -11.52 1.42
CA ASN A 10 -9.05 -11.77 0.01
C ASN A 10 -8.65 -10.51 -0.75
N TYR A 11 -9.01 -9.33 -0.23
CA TYR A 11 -8.83 -8.04 -0.90
C TYR A 11 -7.87 -7.07 -0.18
N GLY A 12 -7.20 -7.51 0.89
CA GLY A 12 -6.26 -6.69 1.67
C GLY A 12 -6.40 -6.88 3.18
N ILE A 13 -5.85 -5.94 3.97
CA ILE A 13 -5.99 -5.93 5.42
C ILE A 13 -7.21 -5.11 5.85
N ARG A 14 -8.10 -5.73 6.63
CA ARG A 14 -9.29 -5.12 7.23
C ARG A 14 -8.90 -4.06 8.28
N SER A 15 -9.72 -3.03 8.45
CA SER A 15 -9.50 -2.00 9.48
C SER A 15 -9.80 -2.47 10.91
N LEU A 16 -10.66 -3.49 11.07
CA LEU A 16 -10.93 -4.16 12.34
C LEU A 16 -10.91 -5.68 12.13
N SER A 17 -10.45 -6.41 13.14
CA SER A 17 -10.45 -7.88 13.10
C SER A 17 -11.87 -8.43 12.97
N LYS A 18 -12.05 -9.39 12.06
CA LYS A 18 -13.30 -10.14 11.90
C LYS A 18 -13.70 -10.93 13.15
N PHE A 19 -12.76 -11.20 14.07
CA PHE A 19 -13.05 -11.73 15.40
C PHE A 19 -14.16 -10.96 16.15
N HIS A 20 -14.20 -9.64 15.98
CA HIS A 20 -15.20 -8.76 16.61
C HIS A 20 -16.60 -8.85 16.00
N GLU A 21 -16.82 -9.71 14.99
CA GLU A 21 -18.15 -10.08 14.52
C GLU A 21 -18.87 -10.93 15.58
N LYS A 22 -18.16 -11.87 16.20
CA LYS A 22 -18.70 -12.75 17.25
C LYS A 22 -18.38 -12.28 18.66
N ASN A 23 -17.34 -11.45 18.80
CA ASN A 23 -16.83 -10.98 20.09
C ASN A 23 -16.67 -9.45 20.06
N PRO A 24 -17.78 -8.70 19.96
CA PRO A 24 -17.73 -7.25 19.90
C PRO A 24 -17.14 -6.69 21.21
N PHE A 25 -16.38 -5.60 21.09
CA PHE A 25 -15.87 -4.92 22.26
C PHE A 25 -17.00 -4.10 22.91
N THR A 26 -17.28 -4.35 24.19
CA THR A 26 -18.34 -3.64 24.94
C THR A 26 -17.77 -2.87 26.11
N MET A 27 -18.36 -1.70 26.40
CA MET A 27 -18.01 -0.89 27.56
C MET A 27 -19.27 -0.25 28.14
N ASN A 28 -19.48 -0.40 29.45
CA ASN A 28 -20.53 0.32 30.16
C ASN A 28 -19.99 1.68 30.63
N VAL A 29 -20.66 2.77 30.24
CA VAL A 29 -20.36 4.12 30.69
C VAL A 29 -21.64 4.74 31.21
N ASN A 30 -21.67 5.11 32.49
CA ASN A 30 -22.84 5.73 33.14
C ASN A 30 -24.16 4.94 32.98
N GLY A 31 -24.09 3.60 32.93
CA GLY A 31 -25.26 2.74 32.76
C GLY A 31 -25.65 2.48 31.30
N GLU A 32 -25.03 3.15 30.33
CA GLU A 32 -25.21 2.88 28.91
C GLU A 32 -24.14 1.90 28.40
N ASN A 33 -24.55 0.92 27.59
CA ASN A 33 -23.64 -0.04 26.97
C ASN A 33 -23.27 0.44 25.57
N PHE A 34 -21.98 0.71 25.35
CA PHE A 34 -21.41 0.99 24.03
C PHE A 34 -20.77 -0.27 23.47
N GLU A 35 -20.96 -0.50 22.17
CA GLU A 35 -20.50 -1.69 21.47
C GLU A 35 -19.77 -1.34 20.17
N VAL A 36 -18.63 -1.96 19.94
CA VAL A 36 -17.86 -1.89 18.70
C VAL A 36 -17.70 -3.30 18.12
N GLY A 37 -18.58 -3.65 17.19
CA GLY A 37 -18.51 -4.88 16.40
C GLY A 37 -17.87 -4.69 15.02
N TYR A 38 -17.46 -5.81 14.41
CA TYR A 38 -17.01 -5.85 13.03
C TYR A 38 -18.16 -5.58 12.05
N LEU A 39 -17.96 -4.62 11.16
CA LEU A 39 -18.85 -4.27 10.06
C LEU A 39 -18.01 -4.16 8.78
N PRO A 40 -18.16 -5.08 7.82
CA PRO A 40 -17.32 -5.10 6.61
C PRO A 40 -17.65 -3.97 5.63
N GLY A 41 -18.82 -3.33 5.74
CA GLY A 41 -19.34 -2.33 4.80
C GLY A 41 -19.61 -0.96 5.41
N GLU A 42 -20.78 -0.39 5.14
CA GLU A 42 -21.22 0.88 5.71
C GLU A 42 -21.45 0.79 7.23
N SER A 43 -21.46 1.93 7.92
CA SER A 43 -21.71 1.95 9.36
C SER A 43 -23.19 1.66 9.65
N ASN A 44 -23.46 0.91 10.71
CA ASN A 44 -24.81 0.69 11.21
C ASN A 44 -25.30 1.80 12.17
N SER A 45 -24.52 2.88 12.33
CA SER A 45 -24.87 4.04 13.16
C SER A 45 -24.72 5.34 12.38
N GLY A 46 -25.56 6.32 12.69
CA GLY A 46 -25.53 7.65 12.06
C GLY A 46 -24.37 8.54 12.54
N LEU A 47 -23.57 8.08 13.50
CA LEU A 47 -22.35 8.78 13.93
C LEU A 47 -21.43 8.96 12.71
N PHE A 48 -21.01 10.21 12.47
CA PHE A 48 -20.15 10.59 11.33
C PHE A 48 -20.77 10.36 9.94
N GLY A 49 -22.09 10.45 9.82
CA GLY A 49 -22.79 10.49 8.53
C GLY A 49 -23.14 9.12 7.94
N GLY A 50 -22.93 8.02 8.67
CA GLY A 50 -23.39 6.65 8.32
C GLY A 50 -22.68 5.97 7.16
N ASN A 51 -22.23 6.75 6.17
CA ASN A 51 -21.61 6.27 4.93
C ASN A 51 -20.11 6.03 5.02
N SER A 52 -19.47 6.29 6.17
CA SER A 52 -18.04 6.02 6.40
C SER A 52 -17.87 5.06 7.57
N ASN A 53 -16.95 4.11 7.43
CA ASN A 53 -16.77 3.07 8.43
C ASN A 53 -15.30 2.59 8.50
N TRP A 54 -14.80 2.49 9.73
CA TRP A 54 -13.45 2.02 10.06
C TRP A 54 -13.48 0.70 10.85
N ARG A 55 -14.65 0.06 10.96
CA ARG A 55 -14.85 -1.14 11.78
C ARG A 55 -14.81 -2.42 10.97
N GLY A 56 -13.99 -2.49 9.93
CA GLY A 56 -13.90 -3.69 9.10
C GLY A 56 -13.55 -3.48 7.64
N PRO A 57 -13.94 -2.37 6.97
CA PRO A 57 -13.62 -2.18 5.56
C PRO A 57 -12.11 -2.05 5.32
N ILE A 58 -11.71 -2.19 4.06
CA ILE A 58 -10.33 -2.11 3.60
C ILE A 58 -10.04 -0.70 3.12
N TRP A 59 -8.99 -0.11 3.69
CA TRP A 59 -8.53 1.24 3.39
C TRP A 59 -7.12 1.19 2.81
N LEU A 60 -6.95 1.73 1.59
CA LEU A 60 -5.66 1.73 0.91
C LEU A 60 -4.55 2.51 1.65
N PRO A 61 -4.80 3.66 2.31
CA PRO A 61 -3.76 4.36 3.07
C PRO A 61 -3.12 3.50 4.16
N VAL A 62 -3.93 2.80 4.94
CA VAL A 62 -3.44 1.98 6.06
C VAL A 62 -2.67 0.78 5.53
N ASN A 63 -3.20 0.14 4.49
CA ASN A 63 -2.52 -0.95 3.80
C ASN A 63 -1.17 -0.51 3.22
N PHE A 64 -1.09 0.69 2.64
CA PHE A 64 0.17 1.25 2.14
C PHE A 64 1.22 1.39 3.24
N LEU A 65 0.84 1.95 4.39
CA LEU A 65 1.75 2.09 5.53
C LEU A 65 2.22 0.73 6.07
N LEU A 66 1.33 -0.27 6.09
CA LEU A 66 1.68 -1.64 6.49
C LEU A 66 2.67 -2.28 5.52
N ILE A 67 2.43 -2.18 4.22
CA ILE A 67 3.32 -2.68 3.16
C ILE A 67 4.71 -2.04 3.28
N GLU A 68 4.78 -0.72 3.37
CA GLU A 68 6.04 0.02 3.53
C GLU A 68 6.79 -0.40 4.80
N SER A 69 6.07 -0.66 5.90
CA SER A 69 6.67 -1.12 7.15
C SER A 69 7.25 -2.52 7.02
N LEU A 70 6.55 -3.45 6.38
CA LEU A 70 7.05 -4.81 6.12
C LEU A 70 8.30 -4.79 5.23
N GLN A 71 8.30 -3.96 4.18
CA GLN A 71 9.46 -3.79 3.30
C GLN A 71 10.67 -3.22 4.05
N LYS A 72 10.47 -2.23 4.92
CA LYS A 72 11.54 -1.68 5.77
C LYS A 72 12.09 -2.71 6.75
N PHE A 73 11.21 -3.49 7.40
CA PHE A 73 11.66 -4.55 8.30
C PHE A 73 12.40 -5.66 7.56
N TYR A 74 12.01 -5.98 6.33
CA TYR A 74 12.79 -6.89 5.49
C TYR A 74 14.18 -6.34 5.19
N LEU A 75 14.35 -5.06 4.89
CA LEU A 75 15.68 -4.50 4.65
C LEU A 75 16.59 -4.54 5.89
N TYR A 76 16.00 -4.53 7.08
CA TYR A 76 16.73 -4.62 8.34
C TYR A 76 17.05 -6.08 8.73
N TYR A 77 16.06 -6.97 8.71
CA TYR A 77 16.19 -8.36 9.16
C TYR A 77 16.60 -9.34 8.07
N GLY A 78 16.47 -8.94 6.80
CA GLY A 78 16.71 -9.80 5.65
C GLY A 78 15.76 -11.01 5.56
N PRO A 79 16.20 -12.10 4.92
CA PRO A 79 15.36 -13.27 4.67
C PRO A 79 15.19 -14.21 5.88
N GLU A 80 15.85 -13.92 7.00
CA GLU A 80 15.86 -14.78 8.20
C GLU A 80 14.52 -14.77 8.94
N VAL A 81 13.89 -13.59 9.04
CA VAL A 81 12.58 -13.46 9.67
C VAL A 81 11.51 -13.93 8.70
N LYS A 82 10.90 -15.06 9.04
CA LYS A 82 9.79 -15.64 8.29
C LYS A 82 8.53 -15.66 9.14
N ILE A 83 7.42 -15.43 8.49
CA ILE A 83 6.09 -15.43 9.07
C ILE A 83 5.18 -16.32 8.24
N GLU A 84 4.17 -16.87 8.88
CA GLU A 84 3.19 -17.73 8.24
C GLU A 84 2.11 -16.88 7.54
N VAL A 85 1.94 -17.06 6.23
CA VAL A 85 0.97 -16.29 5.43
C VAL A 85 0.25 -17.20 4.42
N PRO A 86 -1.08 -17.38 4.55
CA PRO A 86 -1.92 -16.99 5.70
C PRO A 86 -1.50 -17.67 7.00
N ALA A 87 -1.92 -17.14 8.15
CA ALA A 87 -1.71 -17.80 9.44
C ALA A 87 -2.33 -19.21 9.42
N ARG A 88 -1.70 -20.16 10.09
CA ARG A 88 -2.12 -21.57 10.16
C ARG A 88 -2.09 -22.33 8.83
N SER A 89 -1.45 -21.79 7.78
CA SER A 89 -1.31 -22.43 6.45
C SER A 89 -0.10 -23.37 6.31
N GLY A 90 0.86 -23.32 7.22
CA GLY A 90 2.17 -23.95 7.13
C GLY A 90 3.14 -23.27 6.16
N ASN A 91 2.72 -22.20 5.46
CA ASN A 91 3.54 -21.50 4.47
C ASN A 91 4.30 -20.33 5.08
N PHE A 92 5.60 -20.52 5.31
CA PHE A 92 6.50 -19.50 5.87
C PHE A 92 7.20 -18.72 4.78
N ILE A 93 6.91 -17.42 4.72
CA ILE A 93 7.49 -16.48 3.75
C ILE A 93 8.19 -15.33 4.48
N ASN A 94 9.14 -14.68 3.82
CA ASN A 94 9.82 -13.51 4.39
C ASN A 94 8.92 -12.26 4.38
N LEU A 95 9.33 -11.21 5.08
CA LEU A 95 8.53 -9.98 5.22
C LEU A 95 8.28 -9.23 3.89
N ALA A 96 9.22 -9.27 2.94
CA ALA A 96 9.01 -8.67 1.62
C ALA A 96 8.00 -9.47 0.77
N GLN A 97 8.07 -10.81 0.84
CA GLN A 97 7.06 -11.68 0.22
C GLN A 97 5.68 -11.47 0.84
N ALA A 98 5.60 -11.30 2.16
CA ALA A 98 4.36 -10.98 2.85
C ALA A 98 3.79 -9.61 2.43
N ALA A 99 4.64 -8.61 2.19
CA ALA A 99 4.23 -7.34 1.62
C ALA A 99 3.64 -7.52 0.21
N ASN A 100 4.29 -8.34 -0.65
CA ASN A 100 3.80 -8.65 -1.98
C ASN A 100 2.43 -9.36 -1.95
N GLU A 101 2.18 -10.25 -0.99
CA GLU A 101 0.87 -10.90 -0.82
C GLU A 101 -0.25 -9.87 -0.56
N ILE A 102 -0.01 -8.88 0.30
CA ILE A 102 -0.97 -7.80 0.56
C ILE A 102 -1.17 -6.97 -0.71
N GLN A 103 -0.09 -6.60 -1.40
CA GLN A 103 -0.14 -5.83 -2.64
C GLN A 103 -0.95 -6.55 -3.74
N HIS A 104 -0.75 -7.86 -3.93
CA HIS A 104 -1.52 -8.65 -4.89
C HIS A 104 -3.02 -8.62 -4.57
N ARG A 105 -3.39 -8.87 -3.31
CA ARG A 105 -4.80 -8.85 -2.86
C ARG A 105 -5.45 -7.47 -3.08
N LEU A 106 -4.70 -6.38 -2.90
CA LEU A 106 -5.20 -5.03 -3.17
C LEU A 106 -5.33 -4.72 -4.67
N ILE A 107 -4.45 -5.28 -5.50
CA ILE A 107 -4.57 -5.18 -6.97
C ILE A 107 -5.79 -5.98 -7.45
N HIS A 108 -6.08 -7.13 -6.84
CA HIS A 108 -7.24 -7.98 -7.17
C HIS A 108 -8.58 -7.27 -7.03
N LEU A 109 -8.67 -6.20 -6.25
CA LEU A 109 -9.88 -5.36 -6.18
C LEU A 109 -10.32 -4.85 -7.56
N PHE A 110 -9.35 -4.57 -8.45
CA PHE A 110 -9.55 -3.90 -9.73
C PHE A 110 -9.36 -4.81 -10.95
N LEU A 111 -8.92 -6.05 -10.73
CA LEU A 111 -8.74 -7.03 -11.80
C LEU A 111 -10.03 -7.80 -12.04
N PRO A 112 -10.37 -8.09 -13.32
CA PRO A 112 -11.46 -9.00 -13.63
C PRO A 112 -11.09 -10.42 -13.17
N ASP A 113 -12.07 -11.14 -12.65
CA ASP A 113 -12.00 -12.57 -12.39
C ASP A 113 -12.23 -13.40 -13.67
N ASP A 114 -12.31 -14.72 -13.52
CA ASP A 114 -12.54 -15.65 -14.64
C ASP A 114 -13.90 -15.41 -15.33
N GLU A 115 -14.87 -14.80 -14.64
CA GLU A 115 -16.18 -14.41 -15.18
C GLU A 115 -16.17 -12.99 -15.78
N GLY A 116 -15.05 -12.27 -15.69
CA GLY A 116 -14.91 -10.88 -16.15
C GLY A 116 -15.38 -9.83 -15.14
N LYS A 117 -15.78 -10.24 -13.92
CA LYS A 117 -16.29 -9.34 -12.88
C LYS A 117 -15.15 -8.78 -12.03
N ARG A 118 -15.29 -7.54 -11.57
CA ARG A 118 -14.32 -6.93 -10.64
C ARG A 118 -14.92 -6.85 -9.25
N ALA A 119 -14.11 -7.15 -8.25
CA ALA A 119 -14.55 -7.04 -6.86
C ALA A 119 -15.03 -5.61 -6.54
N CYS A 120 -14.33 -4.57 -7.02
CA CYS A 120 -14.72 -3.17 -6.81
C CYS A 120 -16.12 -2.81 -7.32
N ASN A 121 -16.60 -3.50 -8.37
CA ASN A 121 -17.92 -3.27 -8.95
C ASN A 121 -19.04 -3.96 -8.15
N GLY A 122 -18.70 -4.92 -7.28
CA GLY A 122 -19.68 -5.76 -6.59
C GLY A 122 -20.60 -6.47 -7.58
N GLU A 123 -21.89 -6.49 -7.27
CA GLU A 123 -22.94 -7.13 -8.09
C GLU A 123 -23.57 -6.17 -9.12
N ASP A 124 -22.87 -5.10 -9.52
CA ASP A 124 -23.37 -4.17 -10.54
C ASP A 124 -23.17 -4.76 -11.95
N ASP A 125 -24.26 -5.28 -12.52
CA ASP A 125 -24.27 -5.86 -13.87
C ASP A 125 -23.88 -4.88 -14.97
N VAL A 126 -24.17 -3.58 -14.80
CA VAL A 126 -23.83 -2.57 -15.81
C VAL A 126 -22.31 -2.40 -15.84
N LEU A 127 -21.68 -2.27 -14.68
CA LEU A 127 -20.24 -2.08 -14.59
C LEU A 127 -19.44 -3.36 -14.88
N ASN A 128 -20.03 -4.53 -14.70
CA ASN A 128 -19.35 -5.80 -14.96
C ASN A 128 -19.54 -6.29 -16.41
N ASN A 129 -20.75 -6.26 -16.94
CA ASN A 129 -21.09 -6.97 -18.18
C ASN A 129 -21.29 -6.05 -19.41
N ASN A 130 -21.62 -4.77 -19.22
CA ASN A 130 -21.90 -3.89 -20.33
C ASN A 130 -20.62 -3.52 -21.09
N GLU A 131 -20.57 -3.75 -22.40
CA GLU A 131 -19.41 -3.46 -23.24
C GLU A 131 -18.91 -2.00 -23.15
N ALA A 132 -19.81 -1.05 -22.93
CA ALA A 132 -19.46 0.37 -22.81
C ALA A 132 -18.86 0.74 -21.44
N PHE A 133 -19.14 -0.04 -20.39
CA PHE A 133 -18.78 0.30 -19.01
C PHE A 133 -17.80 -0.68 -18.35
N LYS A 134 -17.67 -1.90 -18.86
CA LYS A 134 -16.82 -2.95 -18.28
C LYS A 134 -15.34 -2.59 -18.17
N ASP A 135 -14.86 -1.66 -19.00
CA ASP A 135 -13.46 -1.23 -18.98
C ASP A 135 -13.26 0.08 -18.18
N LEU A 136 -14.35 0.68 -17.70
CA LEU A 136 -14.30 1.83 -16.80
C LEU A 136 -14.19 1.32 -15.36
N VAL A 137 -13.02 1.54 -14.75
CA VAL A 137 -12.74 1.09 -13.38
C VAL A 137 -12.97 2.25 -12.41
N PRO A 138 -14.10 2.29 -11.68
CA PRO A 138 -14.35 3.33 -10.69
C PRO A 138 -13.44 3.19 -9.46
N PHE A 139 -13.04 4.31 -8.90
CA PHE A 139 -12.32 4.37 -7.63
C PHE A 139 -13.25 4.78 -6.50
N TYR A 140 -13.06 4.19 -5.33
CA TYR A 140 -13.90 4.38 -4.16
C TYR A 140 -13.07 4.81 -2.97
N GLU A 141 -13.73 5.35 -1.96
CA GLU A 141 -13.13 5.78 -0.71
C GLU A 141 -12.52 4.59 0.06
N TYR A 142 -13.28 3.50 0.16
CA TYR A 142 -12.87 2.26 0.81
C TYR A 142 -13.60 1.06 0.21
N PHE A 143 -13.19 -0.15 0.58
CA PHE A 143 -13.72 -1.39 0.00
C PHE A 143 -14.28 -2.31 1.08
N HIS A 144 -15.31 -3.06 0.73
CA HIS A 144 -15.95 -3.99 1.66
C HIS A 144 -14.97 -5.07 2.13
N GLY A 145 -14.88 -5.28 3.45
CA GLY A 145 -13.88 -6.14 4.07
C GLY A 145 -13.97 -7.62 3.68
N ASP A 146 -15.14 -8.09 3.22
CA ASP A 146 -15.35 -9.49 2.85
C ASP A 146 -15.57 -9.74 1.34
N THR A 147 -16.04 -8.74 0.59
CA THR A 147 -16.41 -8.91 -0.83
C THR A 147 -15.61 -8.02 -1.78
N GLY A 148 -14.91 -7.02 -1.24
CA GLY A 148 -14.13 -6.08 -2.05
C GLY A 148 -14.97 -5.05 -2.82
N ARG A 149 -16.30 -5.01 -2.68
CA ARG A 149 -17.13 -3.99 -3.34
C ARG A 149 -16.73 -2.58 -2.93
N GLY A 150 -16.72 -1.65 -3.88
CA GLY A 150 -16.46 -0.25 -3.64
C GLY A 150 -17.52 0.42 -2.79
N LEU A 151 -17.10 1.27 -1.85
CA LEU A 151 -17.95 1.94 -0.88
C LEU A 151 -17.51 3.39 -0.61
N GLY A 152 -18.43 4.16 -0.03
CA GLY A 152 -18.22 5.58 0.27
C GLY A 152 -18.22 6.44 -0.99
N ALA A 153 -17.46 7.54 -0.97
CA ALA A 153 -17.36 8.43 -2.12
C ALA A 153 -16.82 7.70 -3.37
N SER A 154 -17.55 7.82 -4.49
CA SER A 154 -17.09 7.33 -5.80
C SER A 154 -16.17 8.35 -6.47
N HIS A 155 -15.43 7.90 -7.49
CA HIS A 155 -14.42 8.68 -8.21
C HIS A 155 -13.32 9.24 -7.30
N GLN A 156 -13.04 8.56 -6.18
CA GLN A 156 -11.99 8.95 -5.25
C GLN A 156 -10.62 8.61 -5.87
N CYS A 157 -10.08 9.52 -6.68
CA CYS A 157 -8.69 9.42 -7.17
C CYS A 157 -7.68 10.05 -6.19
N GLY A 158 -8.00 9.97 -4.89
CA GLY A 158 -7.13 10.42 -3.82
C GLY A 158 -6.18 9.30 -3.43
N TRP A 159 -6.36 8.77 -2.22
CA TRP A 159 -5.52 7.67 -1.75
C TRP A 159 -5.74 6.36 -2.50
N THR A 160 -6.88 6.16 -3.17
CA THR A 160 -7.10 4.92 -3.91
C THR A 160 -6.17 4.79 -5.13
N ALA A 161 -5.64 5.92 -5.63
CA ALA A 161 -4.59 5.94 -6.65
C ALA A 161 -3.26 5.27 -6.22
N LEU A 162 -3.08 4.95 -4.92
CA LEU A 162 -1.94 4.17 -4.44
C LEU A 162 -1.85 2.78 -5.10
N VAL A 163 -2.95 2.25 -5.65
CA VAL A 163 -2.91 1.02 -6.45
C VAL A 163 -1.92 1.09 -7.61
N ALA A 164 -1.75 2.27 -8.24
CA ALA A 164 -0.79 2.44 -9.33
C ALA A 164 0.66 2.20 -8.89
N LYS A 165 1.00 2.54 -7.63
CA LYS A 165 2.30 2.22 -7.04
C LYS A 165 2.48 0.71 -6.94
N TRP A 166 1.48 -0.02 -6.46
CA TRP A 166 1.59 -1.47 -6.33
C TRP A 166 1.61 -2.19 -7.68
N ILE A 167 0.86 -1.70 -8.67
CA ILE A 167 0.93 -2.22 -10.04
C ILE A 167 2.34 -2.02 -10.61
N HIS A 168 2.94 -0.84 -10.41
CA HIS A 168 4.32 -0.60 -10.81
C HIS A 168 5.31 -1.53 -10.10
N ASP A 169 5.06 -1.82 -8.82
CA ASP A 169 5.94 -2.57 -7.94
C ASP A 169 5.93 -4.09 -8.20
N VAL A 170 4.74 -4.67 -8.28
CA VAL A 170 4.51 -6.12 -8.30
C VAL A 170 3.57 -6.56 -9.43
N GLY A 171 3.15 -5.66 -10.32
CA GLY A 171 2.19 -5.97 -11.37
C GLY A 171 2.64 -7.10 -12.31
N VAL A 172 3.94 -7.24 -12.55
CA VAL A 172 4.52 -8.32 -13.38
C VAL A 172 4.44 -9.68 -12.68
N SER A 173 4.57 -9.72 -11.36
CA SER A 173 4.51 -10.95 -10.54
C SER A 173 3.14 -11.19 -9.92
N CYS A 174 2.18 -10.28 -10.15
CA CYS A 174 0.84 -10.35 -9.64
C CYS A 174 0.10 -11.54 -10.25
N ARG A 175 -0.47 -12.39 -9.40
CA ARG A 175 -1.28 -13.52 -9.84
C ARG A 175 -2.69 -13.03 -10.21
N PRO A 176 -3.42 -13.74 -11.09
CA PRO A 176 -4.84 -13.47 -11.28
C PRO A 176 -5.62 -13.72 -9.98
N PRO A 177 -6.73 -12.99 -9.76
CA PRO A 177 -7.67 -13.28 -8.67
C PRO A 177 -8.17 -14.74 -8.75
N SER A 178 -8.56 -15.33 -7.61
CA SER A 178 -9.10 -16.70 -7.51
C SER A 178 -8.15 -17.86 -7.87
N THR A 179 -6.88 -17.60 -8.18
CA THR A 179 -5.90 -18.67 -8.41
C THR A 179 -5.58 -19.42 -7.10
N PRO A 180 -5.70 -20.76 -7.03
CA PRO A 180 -5.37 -21.51 -5.81
C PRO A 180 -3.91 -21.31 -5.40
N THR A 181 -3.67 -21.06 -4.11
CA THR A 181 -2.33 -20.87 -3.51
C THR A 181 -1.49 -22.15 -3.46
N SER A 182 -2.05 -23.31 -3.84
CA SER A 182 -1.38 -24.62 -3.75
C SER A 182 -0.16 -24.71 -4.68
N SER A 183 0.99 -25.03 -4.08
CA SER A 183 2.33 -25.12 -4.68
C SER A 183 2.49 -26.09 -5.86
N LEU A 184 1.50 -26.95 -6.15
CA LEU A 184 1.57 -27.99 -7.18
C LEU A 184 1.14 -27.54 -8.58
N LYS A 185 0.39 -26.45 -8.72
CA LYS A 185 0.03 -25.85 -10.02
C LYS A 185 0.95 -24.70 -10.47
N ARG A 186 2.08 -24.53 -9.78
CA ARG A 186 3.05 -23.41 -9.96
C ARG A 186 3.65 -23.32 -11.37
N ARG A 187 3.53 -24.35 -12.21
CA ARG A 187 4.15 -24.37 -13.55
C ARG A 187 3.32 -23.78 -14.69
N ASN A 188 1.99 -23.68 -14.56
CA ASN A 188 1.13 -23.29 -15.69
C ASN A 188 0.37 -21.97 -15.50
N SER A 189 0.49 -21.29 -14.36
CA SER A 189 -0.22 -20.02 -14.09
C SER A 189 0.68 -18.79 -14.16
N TYR A 190 1.91 -18.92 -14.64
CA TYR A 190 2.68 -17.76 -15.06
C TYR A 190 2.06 -17.25 -16.34
N PHE A 191 1.51 -16.02 -16.30
CA PHE A 191 1.28 -15.26 -17.51
C PHE A 191 2.65 -15.06 -18.18
N ASN A 192 2.96 -15.92 -19.14
CA ASN A 192 4.12 -15.72 -20.01
C ASN A 192 3.79 -14.52 -20.90
N PHE A 193 4.44 -13.39 -20.63
CA PHE A 193 4.43 -12.23 -21.55
C PHE A 193 5.02 -12.55 -22.93
N ASP A 194 5.70 -13.70 -23.06
CA ASP A 194 6.29 -14.20 -24.31
C ASP A 194 5.31 -15.02 -25.18
N ASP A 195 4.06 -15.23 -24.74
CA ASP A 195 3.06 -15.89 -25.58
C ASP A 195 2.51 -14.90 -26.61
N GLU A 196 2.96 -15.01 -27.87
CA GLU A 196 2.58 -14.11 -28.98
C GLU A 196 1.06 -14.00 -29.18
N ALA A 197 0.29 -15.00 -28.75
CA ALA A 197 -1.17 -15.03 -28.85
C ALA A 197 -1.89 -14.02 -27.94
N VAL A 198 -1.25 -13.55 -26.86
CA VAL A 198 -1.83 -12.61 -25.87
C VAL A 198 -1.50 -11.15 -26.19
N ARG A 199 -0.69 -10.87 -27.22
CA ARG A 199 -0.48 -9.51 -27.78
C ARG A 199 -1.73 -8.97 -28.50
N LYS A 200 -2.90 -9.02 -27.88
CA LYS A 200 -4.03 -8.18 -28.28
C LYS A 200 -3.74 -6.74 -27.84
N ASN A 201 -3.02 -6.03 -28.69
CA ASN A 201 -3.09 -4.59 -28.95
C ASN A 201 -3.49 -3.65 -27.78
N TYR A 202 -2.86 -3.74 -26.61
CA TYR A 202 -2.83 -2.59 -25.71
C TYR A 202 -1.56 -1.78 -26.01
N ILE A 203 -1.68 -0.85 -26.95
CA ILE A 203 -0.68 0.18 -27.16
C ILE A 203 -1.12 1.35 -26.26
N PRO A 204 -0.42 1.64 -25.16
CA PRO A 204 -0.77 2.78 -24.33
C PRO A 204 -0.72 4.03 -25.22
N ILE A 205 -1.81 4.80 -25.23
CA ILE A 205 -1.85 6.09 -25.91
C ILE A 205 -0.71 6.92 -25.33
N SER A 206 0.25 7.31 -26.18
CA SER A 206 1.37 8.15 -25.75
C SER A 206 0.80 9.43 -25.15
N SER A 207 1.11 9.68 -23.88
CA SER A 207 0.75 10.92 -23.19
C SER A 207 1.06 12.13 -24.09
N PRO A 208 0.17 13.13 -24.20
CA PRO A 208 0.42 14.35 -24.97
C PRO A 208 1.58 15.17 -24.37
N PHE A 209 2.03 14.82 -23.17
CA PHE A 209 3.19 15.41 -22.53
C PHE A 209 4.46 14.66 -22.97
N LYS A 210 5.38 15.38 -23.63
CA LYS A 210 6.74 14.88 -23.93
C LYS A 210 7.31 14.20 -22.69
N ASN A 211 7.83 12.99 -22.87
CA ASN A 211 8.53 12.18 -21.88
C ASN A 211 9.48 13.04 -21.03
N PHE A 212 8.99 13.55 -19.90
CA PHE A 212 9.86 14.00 -18.84
C PHE A 212 10.50 12.72 -18.31
N ILE A 213 11.79 12.55 -18.56
CA ILE A 213 12.60 11.54 -17.89
C ILE A 213 12.40 11.78 -16.40
N ARG A 214 11.57 10.94 -15.79
CA ARG A 214 11.29 10.99 -14.36
C ARG A 214 12.64 10.84 -13.69
N ARG A 215 13.15 11.91 -13.07
CA ARG A 215 14.33 11.82 -12.21
C ARG A 215 14.02 10.70 -11.21
N LYS A 216 14.79 9.60 -11.25
CA LYS A 216 14.75 8.54 -10.24
C LYS A 216 15.31 9.15 -8.95
N SER A 217 14.54 10.00 -8.28
CA SER A 217 14.91 10.58 -7.00
C SER A 217 14.66 9.53 -5.93
N GLY A 218 15.75 9.04 -5.34
CA GLY A 218 15.73 8.05 -4.27
C GLY A 218 15.72 6.63 -4.80
N LYS A 219 16.64 5.81 -4.30
CA LYS A 219 16.48 4.35 -4.34
C LYS A 219 15.18 4.05 -3.59
N SER A 220 14.06 3.93 -4.31
CA SER A 220 12.78 3.55 -3.72
C SER A 220 12.99 2.25 -2.94
N LEU A 221 12.37 2.11 -1.77
CA LEU A 221 12.40 0.89 -0.98
C LEU A 221 12.10 -0.33 -1.84
N LEU A 222 11.20 -0.18 -2.82
CA LEU A 222 10.96 -1.16 -3.87
C LEU A 222 12.24 -1.62 -4.58
N ASN A 223 13.00 -0.70 -5.17
CA ASN A 223 14.19 -1.09 -5.95
C ASN A 223 15.20 -1.84 -5.07
N LEU A 224 15.21 -1.57 -3.77
CA LEU A 224 16.05 -2.29 -2.82
C LEU A 224 15.47 -3.67 -2.48
N THR A 225 14.15 -3.77 -2.25
CA THR A 225 13.52 -5.03 -1.91
C THR A 225 13.42 -5.97 -3.11
N THR A 226 13.05 -5.48 -4.30
CA THR A 226 13.02 -6.27 -5.54
C THR A 226 14.41 -6.74 -5.92
N ALA A 227 15.42 -5.85 -5.91
CA ALA A 227 16.80 -6.28 -6.13
C ALA A 227 17.23 -7.32 -5.08
N ALA A 228 16.85 -7.15 -3.82
CA ALA A 228 17.14 -8.17 -2.80
C ALA A 228 16.40 -9.50 -3.08
N LEU A 229 15.14 -9.48 -3.54
CA LEU A 229 14.38 -10.71 -3.81
C LEU A 229 14.95 -11.51 -4.99
N ASP A 230 15.52 -10.84 -6.00
CA ASP A 230 16.08 -11.48 -7.19
C ASP A 230 17.49 -12.08 -6.97
N LEU A 231 18.13 -11.78 -5.84
CA LEU A 231 19.45 -12.27 -5.49
C LEU A 231 19.39 -13.67 -4.84
N SER A 232 20.47 -14.44 -5.00
CA SER A 232 20.64 -15.69 -4.26
C SER A 232 20.72 -15.43 -2.74
N VAL A 233 20.49 -16.45 -1.91
CA VAL A 233 20.49 -16.29 -0.43
C VAL A 233 21.83 -15.73 0.09
N GLU A 234 22.94 -16.12 -0.54
CA GLU A 234 24.28 -15.64 -0.20
C GLU A 234 24.48 -14.17 -0.61
N GLU A 235 23.99 -13.79 -1.78
CA GLU A 235 24.03 -12.41 -2.28
C GLU A 235 23.06 -11.46 -1.56
N GLN A 236 21.92 -11.96 -1.10
CA GLN A 236 20.97 -11.22 -0.25
C GLN A 236 21.64 -10.76 1.04
N GLN A 237 22.43 -11.63 1.66
CA GLN A 237 23.14 -11.31 2.89
C GLN A 237 24.28 -10.31 2.69
N THR A 238 24.90 -10.24 1.52
CA THR A 238 25.97 -9.28 1.22
C THR A 238 25.41 -7.91 0.86
N VAL A 239 24.42 -7.84 -0.04
CA VAL A 239 23.81 -6.59 -0.49
C VAL A 239 23.10 -5.85 0.63
N LEU A 240 22.35 -6.56 1.50
CA LEU A 240 21.68 -5.93 2.65
C LEU A 240 22.67 -5.36 3.68
N LYS A 241 23.88 -5.93 3.81
CA LYS A 241 24.94 -5.41 4.70
C LYS A 241 25.58 -4.12 4.18
N GLU A 242 25.43 -3.79 2.90
CA GLU A 242 26.08 -2.64 2.26
C GLU A 242 25.14 -1.44 2.04
N ILE A 243 23.85 -1.55 2.38
CA ILE A 243 22.91 -0.42 2.25
C ILE A 243 23.26 0.69 3.26
N PRO A 244 23.65 1.91 2.82
CA PRO A 244 23.97 3.01 3.72
C PRO A 244 22.75 3.41 4.56
N GLY A 245 22.93 3.57 5.87
CA GLY A 245 21.88 3.97 6.81
C GLY A 245 21.05 2.84 7.44
N LEU A 246 21.16 1.59 6.96
CA LEU A 246 20.47 0.42 7.54
C LEU A 246 21.41 -0.72 7.98
N SER A 247 22.69 -0.68 7.61
CA SER A 247 23.66 -1.71 8.01
C SER A 247 24.03 -1.66 9.50
N ARG A 248 24.04 -2.84 10.14
CA ARG A 248 24.41 -3.10 11.55
C ARG A 248 25.81 -2.57 11.94
N ARG A 249 26.70 -2.32 10.97
CA ARG A 249 28.03 -1.73 11.21
C ARG A 249 28.04 -0.20 11.24
N ASN A 250 27.07 0.46 10.60
CA ASN A 250 27.03 1.92 10.56
C ASN A 250 26.30 2.53 11.77
N SER A 251 25.59 1.73 12.59
CA SER A 251 25.06 2.20 13.88
C SER A 251 26.10 2.21 15.00
N VAL A 252 27.26 1.56 14.80
CA VAL A 252 28.38 1.54 15.74
C VAL A 252 29.69 1.68 14.96
N LYS A 253 29.90 2.84 14.32
CA LYS A 253 31.28 3.28 14.05
C LYS A 253 31.77 4.04 15.27
N THR A 254 32.58 3.34 16.05
CA THR A 254 33.52 3.91 17.00
C THR A 254 34.21 5.13 16.40
N VAL A 255 34.23 6.22 17.16
CA VAL A 255 35.00 7.44 16.89
C VAL A 255 36.43 7.07 16.53
N GLY A 256 36.77 7.19 15.25
CA GLY A 256 38.06 6.78 14.71
C GLY A 256 38.32 7.50 13.39
N SER A 257 38.85 8.72 13.52
CA SER A 257 39.65 9.48 12.56
C SER A 257 39.34 9.34 11.06
N ASP A 258 38.42 10.16 10.55
CA ASP A 258 38.46 10.66 9.18
C ASP A 258 38.26 12.18 9.25
N SER A 259 39.34 12.95 9.05
CA SER A 259 39.33 14.41 9.14
C SER A 259 38.57 15.10 7.99
N SER A 260 38.22 14.37 6.93
CA SER A 260 37.51 14.90 5.77
C SER A 260 35.98 15.03 5.95
N SER A 261 35.39 14.36 6.94
CA SER A 261 33.94 14.45 7.20
C SER A 261 33.55 15.64 8.07
N VAL A 262 34.49 16.21 8.81
CA VAL A 262 34.24 17.33 9.74
C VAL A 262 34.10 18.66 8.99
N GLU A 263 34.89 18.88 7.94
CA GLU A 263 34.82 20.11 7.13
C GLU A 263 33.47 20.24 6.39
N GLN A 264 32.93 19.13 5.88
CA GLN A 264 31.62 19.14 5.19
C GLN A 264 30.45 19.45 6.15
N SER A 265 30.55 19.04 7.41
CA SER A 265 29.53 19.36 8.42
C SER A 265 29.56 20.81 8.90
N GLU A 266 30.76 21.41 9.01
CA GLU A 266 30.95 22.81 9.38
C GLU A 266 30.39 23.76 8.30
N ASP A 267 30.67 23.47 7.03
CA ASP A 267 30.19 24.30 5.91
C ASP A 267 28.66 24.25 5.78
N PHE A 268 28.05 23.07 5.99
CA PHE A 268 26.60 22.92 5.99
C PHE A 268 25.95 23.71 7.15
N LEU A 269 26.54 23.65 8.35
CA LEU A 269 26.04 24.40 9.50
C LEU A 269 26.15 25.92 9.31
N ARG A 270 27.24 26.40 8.71
CA ARG A 270 27.40 27.82 8.34
C ARG A 270 26.36 28.27 7.31
N GLN A 271 26.06 27.41 6.34
CA GLN A 271 25.04 27.70 5.32
C GLN A 271 23.64 27.79 5.94
N VAL A 272 23.30 26.89 6.86
CA VAL A 272 22.03 26.92 7.61
C VAL A 272 21.93 28.16 8.51
N GLN A 273 23.00 28.52 9.23
CA GLN A 273 23.02 29.75 10.05
C GLN A 273 22.89 31.02 9.20
N SER A 274 23.50 31.07 8.02
CA SER A 274 23.36 32.19 7.07
C SER A 274 21.94 32.28 6.49
N ALA A 275 21.29 31.16 6.26
CA ALA A 275 19.90 31.13 5.79
C ALA A 275 18.92 31.60 6.88
N MET A 276 19.14 31.16 8.13
CA MET A 276 18.31 31.55 9.28
C MET A 276 18.48 33.03 9.65
N SER A 277 19.69 33.59 9.53
CA SER A 277 19.91 35.03 9.81
C SER A 277 19.27 35.96 8.77
N LYS A 278 19.04 35.46 7.54
CA LYS A 278 18.29 36.17 6.50
C LYS A 278 16.78 36.05 6.65
N PHE A 279 16.30 35.14 7.51
CA PHE A 279 14.89 34.93 7.73
C PHE A 279 14.36 35.96 8.73
N LYS A 280 13.81 37.07 8.23
CA LYS A 280 12.98 37.99 9.03
C LYS A 280 11.53 37.55 8.94
N ILE A 281 10.94 37.18 10.08
CA ILE A 281 9.49 37.04 10.23
C ILE A 281 8.90 38.42 9.96
N LYS A 282 8.00 38.52 8.98
CA LYS A 282 7.21 39.72 8.76
C LYS A 282 6.34 39.90 10.01
N GLY A 283 6.61 40.93 10.80
CA GLY A 283 5.86 41.24 12.01
C GLY A 283 4.40 41.56 11.69
N ASP A 284 3.55 41.35 12.68
CA ASP A 284 2.11 41.60 12.67
C ASP A 284 1.79 43.07 12.32
N ASP A 285 1.58 43.35 11.04
CA ASP A 285 0.90 44.56 10.58
C ASP A 285 -0.47 44.15 10.01
N GLU A 286 -1.52 44.49 10.77
CA GLU A 286 -2.94 44.60 10.45
C GLU A 286 -3.46 43.86 9.21
N VAL A 287 -4.02 42.66 9.42
CA VAL A 287 -4.94 42.04 8.46
C VAL A 287 -6.32 42.68 8.65
N SER A 288 -6.66 43.61 7.75
CA SER A 288 -8.01 44.16 7.58
C SER A 288 -9.01 43.04 7.25
N SER A 289 -10.19 43.06 7.88
CA SER A 289 -11.19 41.98 7.88
C SER A 289 -11.99 41.80 6.59
N ASP A 290 -11.64 42.49 5.50
CA ASP A 290 -12.61 42.71 4.41
C ASP A 290 -12.30 41.96 3.10
N GLU A 291 -11.45 40.94 3.12
CA GLU A 291 -11.21 40.06 1.94
C GLU A 291 -11.50 38.58 2.25
N LEU A 292 -12.75 38.29 2.61
CA LEU A 292 -13.34 36.96 2.48
C LEU A 292 -14.75 37.08 1.87
N GLU A 293 -14.82 37.43 0.59
CA GLU A 293 -15.96 37.08 -0.24
C GLU A 293 -15.53 36.03 -1.27
N ALA A 294 -16.05 34.81 -1.06
CA ALA A 294 -16.05 33.76 -2.06
C ALA A 294 -16.94 34.20 -3.24
N LYS A 295 -16.41 34.10 -4.45
CA LYS A 295 -17.22 34.18 -5.66
C LYS A 295 -17.79 32.79 -5.95
N ASP A 296 -19.12 32.72 -5.88
CA ASP A 296 -19.95 31.69 -6.51
C ASP A 296 -19.78 31.68 -8.04
#